data_AF-A0A352LSS3-F1
#
_entry.id   AF-A0A352LSS3-F1
#
_cell.length_a   1.000
_cell.length_b   1.000
_cell.length_c   1.000
_cell.angle_alpha   90.00
_cell.angle_beta   90.00
_cell.angle_gamma   90.00
#
_symmetry.space_group_name_H-M   'P 1'
#
loop_
_entity.id
_entity.type
_entity.pdbx_description
1 polymer ?
#
loop_
_entity_poly.entity_id
_entity_poly.type
_entity_poly.pdbx_seq_one_letter_code
_entity_poly.pdbx_strand_id
1 'polypeptide(L)'
;MELQPEILESDEAQMASRIVADHIRATVFLIAEGVVPSNEKTGYVLRSIIRRAVYYLYRIGVRRPLFFQLVYPLIAMLNDVYSEVKLEKLQGQIASLIEQEEIKFLDTLDRGLKILENEISKLKGNVIPGVVAFNLHDTYGLPIILTAEIARKRGLGLDQAGFEVEMEKQRENSRAANKFEIVDTIKLPTDGDTKFVGYVQDSCVSRICGLFKKDGTPVKNLNAGDEGIVILEKTPFYAESGGQVGDSGEIHSDIGVFIVR
;
A
#
# COMPACT_ATOMS: atom_id res chain seq x y z
N MET A 1 1.80 -27.45 19.32
CA MET A 1 0.44 -28.03 19.25
C MET A 1 0.25 -28.54 17.83
N GLU A 2 0.42 -29.85 17.65
CA GLU A 2 0.07 -30.56 16.42
C GLU A 2 -1.45 -30.51 16.25
N LEU A 3 -1.95 -30.36 15.03
CA LEU A 3 -3.37 -30.46 14.74
C LEU A 3 -3.81 -31.90 15.05
N GLN A 4 -4.95 -32.07 15.72
CA GLN A 4 -5.45 -33.43 16.00
C GLN A 4 -5.74 -34.17 14.67
N PRO A 5 -5.35 -35.45 14.56
CA PRO A 5 -5.49 -36.21 13.31
C PRO A 5 -6.92 -36.24 12.74
N GLU A 6 -7.95 -36.26 13.59
CA GLU A 6 -9.35 -36.28 13.12
C GLU A 6 -9.76 -34.97 12.42
N ILE A 7 -9.14 -33.84 12.74
CA ILE A 7 -9.42 -32.55 12.10
C ILE A 7 -8.94 -32.57 10.63
N LEU A 8 -7.80 -33.24 10.37
CA LEU A 8 -7.18 -33.34 9.04
C LEU A 8 -7.98 -34.19 8.04
N GLU A 9 -8.82 -35.10 8.51
CA GLU A 9 -9.62 -35.98 7.63
C GLU A 9 -10.98 -35.39 7.23
N SER A 10 -11.41 -34.29 7.86
CA SER A 10 -12.68 -33.63 7.54
C SER A 10 -12.72 -33.08 6.10
N ASP A 11 -13.91 -33.05 5.48
CA ASP A 11 -14.12 -32.43 4.16
C ASP A 11 -13.64 -30.97 4.13
N GLU A 12 -13.79 -30.26 5.25
CA GLU A 12 -13.32 -28.89 5.41
C GLU A 12 -11.80 -28.80 5.39
N ALA A 13 -11.09 -29.72 6.06
CA ALA A 13 -9.64 -29.78 6.02
C ALA A 13 -9.11 -30.15 4.64
N GLN A 14 -9.72 -31.12 3.97
CA GLN A 14 -9.34 -31.47 2.60
C GLN A 14 -9.52 -30.30 1.63
N MET A 15 -10.64 -29.56 1.74
CA MET A 15 -10.87 -28.36 0.96
C MET A 15 -9.83 -27.28 1.27
N ALA A 16 -9.55 -27.02 2.55
CA ALA A 16 -8.55 -26.06 2.99
C ALA A 16 -7.17 -26.42 2.44
N SER A 17 -6.74 -27.68 2.55
CA SER A 17 -5.45 -28.16 2.05
C SER A 17 -5.29 -27.94 0.55
N ARG A 18 -6.32 -28.20 -0.26
CA ARG A 18 -6.28 -27.95 -1.73
C ARG A 18 -6.10 -26.46 -2.03
N ILE A 19 -6.88 -25.61 -1.39
CA ILE A 19 -6.82 -24.15 -1.58
C ILE A 19 -5.45 -23.62 -1.16
N VAL A 20 -4.95 -24.05 0.00
CA VAL A 20 -3.64 -23.65 0.52
C VAL A 20 -2.52 -24.10 -0.41
N ALA A 21 -2.56 -25.32 -0.93
CA ALA A 21 -1.57 -25.85 -1.86
C ALA A 21 -1.52 -25.05 -3.18
N ASP A 22 -2.66 -24.69 -3.75
CA ASP A 22 -2.71 -23.87 -4.96
C ASP A 22 -2.23 -22.45 -4.70
N HIS A 23 -2.61 -21.86 -3.57
CA HIS A 23 -2.21 -20.51 -3.21
C HIS A 23 -0.73 -20.40 -2.88
N ILE A 24 -0.11 -21.39 -2.21
CA ILE A 24 1.35 -21.33 -1.97
C ILE A 24 2.11 -21.40 -3.29
N ARG A 25 1.68 -22.25 -4.23
CA ARG A 25 2.28 -22.33 -5.57
C ARG A 25 2.23 -20.98 -6.28
N ALA A 26 1.04 -20.37 -6.38
CA ALA A 26 0.87 -19.07 -7.01
C ALA A 26 1.70 -17.96 -6.32
N THR A 27 1.71 -17.95 -4.98
CA THR A 27 2.44 -16.97 -4.17
C THR A 27 3.95 -17.05 -4.42
N VAL A 28 4.53 -18.26 -4.42
CA VAL A 28 5.96 -18.47 -4.65
C VAL A 28 6.38 -17.96 -6.02
N PHE A 29 5.64 -18.28 -7.09
CA PHE A 29 5.98 -17.83 -8.43
C PHE A 29 5.83 -16.31 -8.60
N LEU A 30 4.76 -15.71 -8.07
CA LEU A 30 4.59 -14.25 -8.14
C LEU A 30 5.74 -13.51 -7.44
N ILE A 31 6.17 -13.98 -6.26
CA ILE A 31 7.30 -13.36 -5.56
C ILE A 31 8.62 -13.60 -6.29
N ALA A 32 8.81 -14.78 -6.89
CA ALA A 32 9.99 -15.07 -7.71
C ALA A 32 10.08 -14.14 -8.94
N GLU A 33 8.94 -13.71 -9.49
CA GLU A 33 8.84 -12.73 -10.57
C GLU A 33 9.00 -11.26 -10.10
N GLY A 34 9.24 -11.04 -8.80
CA GLY A 34 9.48 -9.72 -8.22
C GLY A 34 8.22 -9.01 -7.71
N VAL A 35 7.06 -9.68 -7.67
CA VAL A 35 5.85 -9.11 -7.07
C VAL A 35 5.96 -9.16 -5.54
N VAL A 36 5.74 -8.02 -4.89
CA VAL A 36 5.78 -7.89 -3.42
C VAL A 36 4.38 -7.59 -2.89
N PRO A 37 3.94 -8.17 -1.75
CA PRO A 37 2.65 -7.86 -1.16
C PRO A 37 2.49 -6.36 -0.87
N SER A 38 1.43 -5.74 -1.40
CA SER A 38 1.21 -4.29 -1.27
C SER A 38 -0.29 -3.94 -1.27
N ASN A 39 -0.61 -2.66 -1.09
CA ASN A 39 -1.99 -2.14 -1.18
C ASN A 39 -2.46 -1.93 -2.63
N GLU A 40 -1.61 -2.10 -3.64
CA GLU A 40 -1.89 -1.66 -5.00
C GLU A 40 -1.52 -2.68 -6.07
N LYS A 41 -2.23 -2.61 -7.21
CA LYS A 41 -1.93 -3.36 -8.44
C LYS A 41 -1.74 -4.87 -8.18
N THR A 42 -0.70 -5.46 -8.74
CA THR A 42 -0.37 -6.89 -8.60
C THR A 42 0.00 -7.27 -7.16
N GLY A 43 0.55 -6.34 -6.37
CA GLY A 43 0.86 -6.58 -4.96
C GLY A 43 -0.38 -6.75 -4.10
N TYR A 44 -1.48 -6.05 -4.44
CA TYR A 44 -2.80 -6.26 -3.81
C TYR A 44 -3.36 -7.66 -4.10
N VAL A 45 -3.20 -8.15 -5.33
CA VAL A 45 -3.64 -9.49 -5.73
C VAL A 45 -2.84 -10.55 -4.97
N LEU A 46 -1.50 -10.42 -4.93
CA LEU A 46 -0.62 -11.32 -4.17
C LEU A 46 -1.01 -11.35 -2.69
N ARG A 47 -1.20 -10.17 -2.08
CA ARG A 47 -1.67 -10.08 -0.69
C ARG A 47 -3.00 -10.80 -0.48
N SER A 48 -3.94 -10.64 -1.40
CA SER A 48 -5.26 -11.30 -1.31
C SER A 48 -5.15 -12.82 -1.38
N ILE A 49 -4.25 -13.36 -2.21
CA ILE A 49 -3.97 -14.81 -2.31
C ILE A 49 -3.40 -15.34 -0.99
N ILE A 50 -2.39 -14.65 -0.42
CA ILE A 50 -1.78 -15.01 0.87
C ILE A 50 -2.85 -15.03 1.97
N ARG A 51 -3.61 -13.94 2.11
CA ARG A 51 -4.64 -13.82 3.16
C ARG A 51 -5.73 -14.88 3.03
N ARG A 52 -6.10 -15.27 1.80
CA ARG A 52 -7.07 -16.34 1.58
C ARG A 52 -6.56 -17.69 2.05
N ALA A 53 -5.31 -18.04 1.76
CA ALA A 53 -4.70 -19.26 2.27
C ALA A 53 -4.63 -19.27 3.80
N VAL A 54 -4.18 -18.17 4.41
CA VAL A 54 -4.09 -18.02 5.87
C VAL A 54 -5.47 -18.13 6.52
N TYR A 55 -6.53 -17.58 5.91
CA TYR A 55 -7.89 -17.76 6.41
C TYR A 55 -8.32 -19.22 6.42
N TYR A 56 -8.03 -20.00 5.37
CA TYR A 56 -8.37 -21.41 5.32
C TYR A 56 -7.60 -22.24 6.35
N LEU A 57 -6.32 -21.93 6.59
CA LEU A 57 -5.56 -22.48 7.71
C LEU A 57 -6.20 -22.13 9.06
N TYR A 58 -6.64 -20.88 9.22
CA TYR A 58 -7.37 -20.44 10.40
C TYR A 58 -8.68 -21.22 10.60
N ARG A 59 -9.45 -21.50 9.55
CA ARG A 59 -10.70 -22.27 9.70
C ARG A 59 -10.46 -23.67 10.28
N ILE A 60 -9.36 -24.32 9.91
CA ILE A 60 -9.01 -25.67 10.37
C ILE A 60 -8.22 -25.69 11.68
N GLY A 61 -8.18 -24.57 12.41
CA GLY A 61 -7.59 -24.50 13.76
C GLY A 61 -6.13 -24.01 13.82
N VAL A 62 -5.50 -23.67 12.69
CA VAL A 62 -4.15 -23.09 12.72
C VAL A 62 -4.23 -21.63 13.17
N ARG A 63 -3.61 -21.31 14.32
CA ARG A 63 -3.60 -19.96 14.90
C ARG A 63 -2.22 -19.30 14.92
N ARG A 64 -1.24 -19.92 14.27
CA ARG A 64 0.16 -19.47 14.19
C ARG A 64 0.61 -19.40 12.74
N PRO A 65 1.64 -18.62 12.40
CA PRO A 65 2.24 -18.64 11.08
C PRO A 65 2.64 -20.07 10.68
N LEU A 66 2.18 -20.51 9.51
CA LEU A 66 2.42 -21.83 8.95
C LEU A 66 2.51 -21.79 7.42
N PHE A 67 1.78 -20.87 6.77
CA PHE A 67 1.74 -20.78 5.31
C PHE A 67 3.13 -20.56 4.70
N PHE A 68 3.94 -19.69 5.31
CA PHE A 68 5.32 -19.46 4.87
C PHE A 68 6.22 -20.72 4.95
N GLN A 69 5.93 -21.66 5.86
CA GLN A 69 6.71 -22.89 5.99
C GLN A 69 6.47 -23.84 4.81
N LEU A 70 5.37 -23.67 4.07
CA LEU A 70 5.08 -24.47 2.88
C LEU A 70 5.99 -24.12 1.70
N VAL A 71 6.72 -22.99 1.77
CA VAL A 71 7.71 -22.61 0.75
C VAL A 71 8.81 -23.67 0.63
N TYR A 72 9.33 -24.17 1.75
CA TYR A 72 10.45 -25.12 1.77
C TYR A 72 10.13 -26.46 1.07
N PRO A 73 9.08 -27.21 1.45
CA PRO A 73 8.75 -28.46 0.77
C PRO A 73 8.30 -28.24 -0.68
N LEU A 74 7.67 -27.10 -0.99
CA LEU A 74 7.28 -26.76 -2.37
C LEU A 74 8.52 -26.54 -3.24
N ILE A 75 9.49 -25.73 -2.80
CA ILE A 75 10.70 -25.48 -3.58
C ILE A 75 11.51 -26.77 -3.74
N ALA A 76 11.63 -27.59 -2.68
CA ALA A 76 12.29 -28.89 -2.77
C ALA A 76 11.66 -29.80 -3.85
N MET A 77 10.32 -29.79 -3.98
CA MET A 77 9.60 -30.55 -5.03
C MET A 77 9.82 -29.96 -6.43
N LEU A 78 9.87 -28.62 -6.55
CA LEU A 78 9.91 -27.93 -7.84
C LEU A 78 11.32 -27.78 -8.42
N ASN A 79 12.36 -27.92 -7.59
CA ASN A 79 13.73 -27.58 -7.99
C ASN A 79 14.22 -28.40 -9.18
N ASP A 80 13.83 -29.68 -9.24
CA ASP A 80 14.19 -30.58 -10.34
C ASP A 80 13.44 -30.25 -11.65
N VAL A 81 12.28 -29.60 -11.55
CA VAL A 81 11.39 -29.29 -12.69
C VAL A 81 11.67 -27.91 -13.27
N TYR A 82 12.02 -26.93 -12.42
CA TYR A 82 12.20 -25.52 -12.78
C TYR A 82 13.62 -25.02 -12.45
N SER A 83 14.63 -25.80 -12.80
CA SER A 83 16.05 -25.51 -12.51
C SER A 83 16.54 -24.14 -13.05
N GLU A 84 15.91 -23.64 -14.12
CA GLU A 84 16.17 -22.30 -14.69
C GLU A 84 15.80 -21.15 -13.73
N VAL A 85 14.75 -21.33 -12.91
CA VAL A 85 14.18 -20.27 -12.04
C VAL A 85 14.99 -20.07 -10.76
N LYS A 86 15.86 -21.03 -10.40
CA LYS A 86 16.74 -21.00 -9.20
C LYS A 86 16.00 -20.57 -7.93
N LEU A 87 14.80 -21.13 -7.73
CA LEU A 87 13.94 -20.83 -6.58
C LEU A 87 14.65 -21.02 -5.24
N GLU A 88 15.61 -21.96 -5.16
CA GLU A 88 16.43 -22.19 -3.98
C GLU A 88 17.14 -20.92 -3.46
N LYS A 89 17.51 -20.00 -4.36
CA LYS A 89 18.23 -18.76 -4.02
C LYS A 89 17.29 -17.70 -3.43
N LEU A 90 16.02 -17.73 -3.84
CA LEU A 90 15.00 -16.78 -3.41
C LEU A 90 14.19 -17.30 -2.22
N GLN A 91 14.33 -18.59 -1.86
CA GLN A 91 13.56 -19.27 -0.81
C GLN A 91 13.46 -18.47 0.49
N GLY A 92 14.58 -17.96 1.01
CA GLY A 92 14.57 -17.18 2.26
C GLY A 92 13.80 -15.87 2.16
N GLN A 93 13.95 -15.15 1.04
CA GLN A 93 13.22 -13.90 0.78
C GLN A 93 11.73 -14.16 0.60
N ILE A 94 11.36 -15.20 -0.16
CA ILE A 94 9.97 -15.60 -0.40
C ILE A 94 9.30 -15.96 0.93
N ALA A 95 9.93 -16.82 1.73
CA ALA A 95 9.42 -17.22 3.04
C ALA A 95 9.24 -16.00 3.96
N SER A 96 10.22 -15.09 4.01
CA SER A 96 10.15 -13.89 4.85
C SER A 96 8.99 -12.95 4.46
N LEU A 97 8.79 -12.70 3.16
CA LEU A 97 7.69 -11.84 2.68
C LEU A 97 6.32 -12.44 3.01
N ILE A 98 6.16 -13.76 2.86
CA ILE A 98 4.92 -14.47 3.19
C ILE A 98 4.69 -14.43 4.70
N GLU A 99 5.72 -14.72 5.50
CA GLU A 99 5.64 -14.72 6.97
C GLU A 99 5.21 -13.35 7.52
N GLN A 100 5.81 -12.27 7.02
CA GLN A 100 5.46 -10.91 7.44
C GLN A 100 3.99 -10.56 7.16
N GLU A 101 3.47 -10.94 5.98
CA GLU A 101 2.06 -10.72 5.65
C GLU A 101 1.14 -11.64 6.47
N GLU A 102 1.54 -12.89 6.69
CA GLU A 102 0.79 -13.86 7.49
C GLU A 102 0.63 -13.41 8.94
N ILE A 103 1.72 -12.97 9.59
CA ILE A 103 1.69 -12.43 10.96
C ILE A 103 0.74 -11.24 11.05
N LYS A 104 0.94 -10.24 10.18
CA LYS A 104 0.09 -9.03 10.16
C LYS A 104 -1.38 -9.37 9.95
N PHE A 105 -1.67 -10.34 9.08
CA PHE A 105 -3.04 -10.70 8.80
C PHE A 105 -3.68 -11.47 9.96
N LEU A 106 -2.99 -12.42 10.58
CA LEU A 106 -3.50 -13.14 11.75
C LEU A 106 -3.90 -12.20 12.88
N ASP A 107 -3.14 -11.13 13.12
CA ASP A 107 -3.44 -10.10 14.12
C ASP A 107 -4.73 -9.30 13.85
N THR A 108 -5.17 -9.22 12.59
CA THR A 108 -6.36 -8.48 12.17
C THR A 108 -7.56 -9.40 11.92
N LEU A 109 -7.32 -10.65 11.53
CA LEU A 109 -8.34 -11.60 11.10
C LEU A 109 -9.38 -11.87 12.19
N ASP A 110 -8.96 -12.16 13.43
CA ASP A 110 -9.89 -12.49 14.52
C ASP A 110 -10.87 -11.33 14.81
N ARG A 111 -10.35 -10.10 14.80
CA ARG A 111 -11.16 -8.89 14.97
C ARG A 111 -12.11 -8.69 13.80
N GLY A 112 -11.60 -8.82 12.57
CA GLY A 112 -12.41 -8.70 11.36
C GLY A 112 -13.57 -9.70 11.32
N LEU A 113 -13.32 -10.96 11.69
CA LEU A 113 -14.35 -11.99 11.75
C LEU A 113 -15.41 -11.66 12.80
N LYS A 114 -15.03 -11.27 14.02
CA LYS A 114 -16.00 -10.88 15.07
C LYS A 114 -16.91 -9.72 14.63
N ILE A 115 -16.34 -8.73 13.95
CA ILE A 115 -17.11 -7.59 13.44
C ILE A 115 -18.06 -8.05 12.33
N LEU A 116 -17.59 -8.88 11.39
CA LEU A 116 -18.43 -9.44 10.33
C LEU A 116 -19.60 -10.24 10.91
N GLU A 117 -19.38 -11.08 11.93
CA GLU A 117 -20.46 -11.81 12.61
C GLU A 117 -21.50 -10.88 13.21
N ASN A 118 -21.04 -9.83 13.91
CA ASN A 118 -21.91 -8.84 14.52
C ASN A 118 -22.74 -8.10 13.46
N GLU A 119 -22.14 -7.71 12.34
CA GLU A 119 -22.86 -7.04 11.27
C GLU A 119 -23.86 -7.97 10.57
N ILE A 120 -23.49 -9.23 10.33
CA ILE A 120 -24.40 -10.24 9.78
C ILE A 120 -25.61 -10.44 10.70
N SER A 121 -25.42 -10.51 12.02
CA SER A 121 -26.53 -10.71 12.97
C SER A 121 -27.56 -9.57 12.99
N LYS A 122 -27.16 -8.36 12.56
CA LYS A 122 -28.02 -7.17 12.50
C LYS A 122 -28.70 -6.99 11.14
N LEU A 123 -28.35 -7.80 10.14
CA LEU A 123 -28.92 -7.67 8.80
C LEU A 123 -30.42 -7.93 8.81
N LYS A 124 -31.17 -7.03 8.18
CA LYS A 124 -32.62 -7.17 7.95
C LYS A 124 -32.95 -7.85 6.61
N GLY A 125 -31.97 -8.46 5.95
CA GLY A 125 -32.09 -9.10 4.64
C GLY A 125 -30.86 -9.94 4.31
N ASN A 126 -30.78 -10.42 3.06
CA ASN A 126 -29.76 -11.39 2.64
C ASN A 126 -28.57 -10.75 1.91
N VAL A 127 -28.35 -9.44 1.99
CA VAL A 127 -27.25 -8.76 1.31
C VAL A 127 -26.46 -7.92 2.30
N ILE A 128 -25.15 -8.16 2.38
CA ILE A 128 -24.22 -7.33 3.15
C ILE A 128 -24.04 -5.99 2.41
N PRO A 129 -24.35 -4.84 3.03
CA PRO A 129 -24.20 -3.54 2.39
C PRO A 129 -22.75 -3.24 2.01
N GLY A 130 -22.56 -2.55 0.88
CA GLY A 130 -21.21 -2.20 0.39
C GLY A 130 -20.40 -1.38 1.39
N VAL A 131 -21.05 -0.48 2.14
CA VAL A 131 -20.42 0.31 3.21
C VAL A 131 -19.89 -0.55 4.36
N VAL A 132 -20.59 -1.63 4.72
CA VAL A 132 -20.13 -2.57 5.76
C VAL A 132 -18.92 -3.34 5.25
N ALA A 133 -19.00 -3.82 4.01
CA ALA A 133 -17.88 -4.52 3.36
C ALA A 133 -16.65 -3.62 3.20
N PHE A 134 -16.86 -2.33 2.91
CA PHE A 134 -15.81 -1.32 2.84
C PHE A 134 -15.14 -1.10 4.20
N ASN A 135 -15.91 -0.89 5.28
CA ASN A 135 -15.35 -0.72 6.62
C ASN A 135 -14.56 -1.96 7.08
N LEU A 136 -15.06 -3.17 6.79
CA LEU A 136 -14.34 -4.42 7.06
C LEU A 136 -13.00 -4.47 6.34
N HIS A 137 -12.95 -4.05 5.08
CA HIS A 137 -11.74 -4.00 4.29
C HIS A 137 -10.75 -2.93 4.74
N ASP A 138 -11.22 -1.68 4.81
CA ASP A 138 -10.38 -0.50 5.01
C ASP A 138 -9.95 -0.34 6.47
N THR A 139 -10.91 -0.38 7.39
CA THR A 139 -10.64 -0.12 8.81
C THR A 139 -10.15 -1.35 9.55
N TYR A 140 -10.73 -2.51 9.25
CA TYR A 140 -10.47 -3.74 10.01
C TYR A 140 -9.55 -4.74 9.28
N GLY A 141 -9.12 -4.43 8.06
CA GLY A 141 -8.15 -5.21 7.30
C GLY A 141 -8.65 -6.55 6.79
N LEU A 142 -9.97 -6.83 6.85
CA LEU A 142 -10.57 -8.06 6.36
C LEU A 142 -10.81 -7.96 4.83
N PRO A 143 -10.11 -8.74 4.00
CA PRO A 143 -10.23 -8.66 2.56
C PRO A 143 -11.68 -8.84 2.07
N ILE A 144 -12.08 -8.03 1.09
CA ILE A 144 -13.40 -8.11 0.45
C ILE A 144 -13.70 -9.50 -0.11
N ILE A 145 -12.68 -10.18 -0.65
CA ILE A 145 -12.77 -11.55 -1.14
C ILE A 145 -13.22 -12.51 -0.03
N LEU A 146 -12.69 -12.35 1.20
CA LEU A 146 -13.09 -13.18 2.33
C LEU A 146 -14.51 -12.85 2.79
N THR A 147 -14.87 -11.57 2.86
CA THR A 147 -16.24 -11.14 3.19
C THR A 147 -17.25 -11.76 2.22
N ALA A 148 -16.98 -11.71 0.91
CA ALA A 148 -17.82 -12.30 -0.12
C ALA A 148 -17.89 -13.84 -0.02
N GLU A 149 -16.79 -14.50 0.30
CA GLU A 149 -16.72 -15.96 0.48
C GLU A 149 -17.52 -16.43 1.70
N ILE A 150 -17.42 -15.72 2.82
CA ILE A 150 -18.19 -15.97 4.05
C ILE A 150 -19.68 -15.73 3.79
N ALA A 151 -20.02 -14.62 3.13
CA ALA A 151 -21.40 -14.30 2.76
C ALA A 151 -22.02 -15.44 1.95
N ARG A 152 -21.34 -15.89 0.88
CA ARG A 152 -21.82 -16.95 -0.01
C ARG A 152 -22.07 -18.26 0.74
N LYS A 153 -21.16 -18.67 1.64
CA LYS A 153 -21.33 -19.89 2.45
C LYS A 153 -22.55 -19.83 3.37
N ARG A 154 -23.04 -18.63 3.70
CA ARG A 154 -24.23 -18.40 4.51
C ARG A 154 -25.49 -18.13 3.70
N GLY A 155 -25.43 -18.26 2.38
CA GLY A 155 -26.54 -17.89 1.50
C GLY A 155 -26.81 -16.38 1.44
N LEU A 156 -25.83 -15.56 1.83
CA LEU A 156 -25.89 -14.10 1.74
C LEU A 156 -25.19 -13.61 0.46
N GLY A 157 -25.72 -12.55 -0.11
CA GLY A 157 -25.07 -11.72 -1.11
C GLY A 157 -24.20 -10.64 -0.49
N LEU A 158 -23.40 -9.99 -1.33
CA LEU A 158 -22.60 -8.83 -0.98
C LEU A 158 -22.84 -7.74 -2.04
N ASP A 159 -23.14 -6.53 -1.59
CA ASP A 159 -23.32 -5.38 -2.46
C ASP A 159 -21.96 -4.86 -2.95
N GLN A 160 -21.49 -5.47 -4.04
CA GLN A 160 -20.22 -5.16 -4.68
C GLN A 160 -20.20 -3.75 -5.28
N ALA A 161 -21.32 -3.31 -5.84
CA ALA A 161 -21.45 -1.98 -6.43
C ALA A 161 -21.32 -0.89 -5.35
N GLY A 162 -21.99 -1.08 -4.19
CA GLY A 162 -21.84 -0.17 -3.05
C GLY A 162 -20.42 -0.15 -2.49
N PHE A 163 -19.72 -1.29 -2.46
CA PHE A 163 -18.31 -1.35 -2.04
C PHE A 163 -17.41 -0.52 -2.98
N GLU A 164 -17.59 -0.66 -4.29
CA GLU A 164 -16.83 0.09 -5.30
C GLU A 164 -17.07 1.60 -5.22
N VAL A 165 -18.32 2.00 -4.95
CA VAL A 165 -18.65 3.42 -4.71
C VAL A 165 -17.88 3.97 -3.50
N GLU A 166 -17.79 3.24 -2.39
CA GLU A 166 -17.01 3.68 -1.22
C GLU A 166 -15.50 3.69 -1.48
N MET A 167 -14.98 2.70 -2.23
CA MET A 167 -13.58 2.69 -2.66
C MET A 167 -13.23 3.89 -3.52
N GLU A 168 -14.11 4.30 -4.43
CA GLU A 168 -13.86 5.47 -5.29
C GLU A 168 -13.94 6.78 -4.49
N LYS A 169 -14.92 6.92 -3.59
CA LYS A 169 -14.97 8.05 -2.65
C LYS A 169 -13.69 8.16 -1.82
N GLN A 170 -13.15 7.04 -1.33
CA GLN A 170 -11.90 7.03 -0.59
C GLN A 170 -10.73 7.51 -1.46
N ARG A 171 -10.63 7.02 -2.70
CA ARG A 171 -9.59 7.46 -3.65
C ARG A 171 -9.69 8.95 -3.97
N GLU A 172 -10.90 9.45 -4.20
CA GLU A 172 -11.16 10.88 -4.43
C GLU A 172 -10.75 11.71 -3.20
N ASN A 173 -11.12 11.25 -2.00
CA ASN A 173 -10.76 11.90 -0.74
C ASN A 173 -9.24 11.89 -0.50
N SER A 174 -8.52 10.80 -0.80
CA SER A 174 -7.06 10.76 -0.71
C SER A 174 -6.39 11.68 -1.73
N ARG A 175 -6.94 11.82 -2.94
CA ARG A 175 -6.47 12.80 -3.94
C ARG A 175 -6.75 14.23 -3.52
N ALA A 176 -7.89 14.48 -2.88
CA ALA A 176 -8.24 15.78 -2.33
C ALA A 176 -7.38 16.13 -1.10
N ALA A 177 -7.09 15.15 -0.22
CA ALA A 177 -6.20 15.32 0.92
C ALA A 177 -4.75 15.58 0.50
N ASN A 178 -4.25 14.89 -0.54
CA ASN A 178 -2.95 15.17 -1.15
C ASN A 178 -2.91 16.50 -1.92
N LYS A 179 -4.06 17.13 -2.18
CA LYS A 179 -4.13 18.52 -2.67
C LYS A 179 -3.99 19.56 -1.56
N PHE A 180 -4.06 19.17 -0.29
CA PHE A 180 -3.95 20.08 0.86
C PHE A 180 -2.55 20.17 1.48
N GLU A 181 -1.55 19.46 0.94
CA GLU A 181 -0.12 19.61 1.31
C GLU A 181 0.81 19.94 0.14
N ILE A 182 0.27 20.18 -1.06
CA ILE A 182 0.97 21.01 -2.03
C ILE A 182 0.54 22.42 -1.64
N VAL A 183 1.46 23.19 -1.04
CA VAL A 183 1.32 24.65 -0.93
C VAL A 183 0.69 25.09 -2.23
N ASP A 184 -0.58 25.50 -2.11
CA ASP A 184 -1.45 25.81 -3.22
C ASP A 184 -0.63 26.53 -4.26
N THR A 185 -0.81 26.13 -5.51
CA THR A 185 -0.31 26.84 -6.67
C THR A 185 -0.70 28.30 -6.53
N ILE A 186 0.13 29.08 -5.84
CA ILE A 186 0.16 30.51 -5.97
C ILE A 186 0.57 30.63 -7.42
N LYS A 187 -0.40 30.93 -8.28
CA LYS A 187 -0.11 31.38 -9.64
C LYS A 187 0.57 32.73 -9.44
N LEU A 188 1.85 32.66 -9.11
CA LEU A 188 2.72 33.81 -8.97
C LEU A 188 2.73 34.45 -10.36
N PRO A 189 2.29 35.71 -10.49
CA PRO A 189 2.28 36.38 -11.78
C PRO A 189 3.73 36.70 -12.13
N THR A 190 4.42 35.73 -12.70
CA THR A 190 5.79 35.88 -13.19
C THR A 190 5.80 35.56 -14.68
N ASP A 191 6.18 36.55 -15.48
CA ASP A 191 6.46 36.35 -16.89
C ASP A 191 7.76 35.54 -17.04
N GLY A 192 7.65 34.23 -17.23
CA GLY A 192 8.75 33.37 -17.68
C GLY A 192 8.91 32.06 -16.91
N ASP A 193 9.45 31.06 -17.62
CA ASP A 193 9.80 29.75 -17.07
C ASP A 193 11.15 29.81 -16.31
N THR A 194 11.20 29.27 -15.10
CA THR A 194 12.47 29.07 -14.38
C THR A 194 13.25 27.90 -15.03
N LYS A 195 14.50 28.15 -15.46
CA LYS A 195 15.34 27.12 -16.08
C LYS A 195 16.11 26.31 -15.02
N PHE A 196 15.83 25.02 -14.94
CA PHE A 196 16.59 24.11 -14.09
C PHE A 196 17.96 23.78 -14.70
N VAL A 197 19.03 23.93 -13.91
CA VAL A 197 20.44 23.66 -14.31
C VAL A 197 21.13 22.60 -13.45
N GLY A 198 20.42 22.04 -12.46
CA GLY A 198 20.95 21.10 -11.46
C GLY A 198 21.43 19.75 -12.02
N TYR A 199 21.13 19.42 -13.28
CA TYR A 199 21.68 18.22 -13.94
C TYR A 199 23.18 18.28 -14.19
N VAL A 200 23.77 19.48 -14.21
CA VAL A 200 25.18 19.69 -14.60
C VAL A 200 25.95 20.50 -13.56
N GLN A 201 25.27 21.33 -12.77
CA GLN A 201 25.90 22.28 -11.84
C GLN A 201 25.15 22.30 -10.50
N ASP A 202 25.88 22.31 -9.40
CA ASP A 202 25.37 22.39 -8.02
C ASP A 202 25.24 23.85 -7.51
N SER A 203 25.75 24.81 -8.29
CA SER A 203 25.75 26.23 -7.99
C SER A 203 25.57 27.06 -9.26
N CYS A 204 24.85 28.17 -9.19
CA CYS A 204 24.68 29.08 -10.33
C CYS A 204 24.43 30.53 -9.89
N VAL A 205 24.78 31.47 -10.77
CA VAL A 205 24.36 32.88 -10.63
C VAL A 205 23.05 33.06 -11.37
N SER A 206 22.07 33.67 -10.70
CA SER A 206 20.70 33.79 -11.19
C SER A 206 20.08 35.12 -10.79
N ARG A 207 19.14 35.61 -11.61
CA ARG A 207 18.38 36.83 -11.30
C ARG A 207 17.15 36.48 -10.49
N ILE A 208 16.89 37.25 -9.43
CA ILE A 208 15.63 37.20 -8.69
C ILE A 208 14.55 37.85 -9.55
N CYS A 209 13.55 37.06 -9.95
CA CYS A 209 12.42 37.48 -10.76
C CYS A 209 11.21 37.89 -9.92
N GLY A 210 11.10 37.40 -8.68
CA GLY A 210 10.01 37.76 -7.79
C GLY A 210 10.26 37.35 -6.33
N LEU A 211 9.65 38.10 -5.41
CA LEU A 211 9.66 37.83 -3.97
C LEU A 211 8.23 37.83 -3.46
N PHE A 212 7.89 36.84 -2.65
CA PHE A 212 6.55 36.68 -2.10
C PHE A 212 6.63 36.23 -0.64
N LYS A 213 5.64 36.61 0.16
CA LYS A 213 5.46 36.04 1.50
C LYS A 213 4.98 34.59 1.39
N LYS A 214 5.03 33.86 2.50
CA LYS A 214 4.51 32.48 2.61
C LYS A 214 3.05 32.32 2.14
N ASP A 215 2.24 33.39 2.26
CA ASP A 215 0.85 33.42 1.80
C ASP A 215 0.68 33.73 0.30
N GLY A 216 1.78 33.93 -0.44
CA GLY A 216 1.78 34.25 -1.86
C GLY A 216 1.64 35.74 -2.21
N THR A 217 1.64 36.63 -1.22
CA THR A 217 1.56 38.08 -1.47
C THR A 217 2.88 38.61 -2.05
N PRO A 218 2.88 39.33 -3.19
CA PRO A 218 4.09 39.90 -3.76
C PRO A 218 4.64 41.03 -2.88
N VAL A 219 5.94 40.99 -2.63
CA VAL A 219 6.66 41.98 -1.82
C VAL A 219 7.90 42.48 -2.53
N LYS A 220 8.37 43.67 -2.15
CA LYS A 220 9.61 44.25 -2.69
C LYS A 220 10.85 43.82 -1.90
N ASN A 221 10.67 43.36 -0.66
CA ASN A 221 11.73 42.91 0.23
C ASN A 221 11.21 41.85 1.22
N LEU A 222 12.12 41.01 1.69
CA LEU A 222 11.94 40.11 2.83
C LEU A 222 12.99 40.50 3.88
N ASN A 223 12.58 40.62 5.14
CA ASN A 223 13.48 40.96 6.23
C ASN A 223 14.09 39.71 6.87
N ALA A 224 15.16 39.90 7.65
CA ALA A 224 15.74 38.81 8.41
C ALA A 224 14.69 38.19 9.36
N GLY A 225 14.48 36.88 9.24
CA GLY A 225 13.47 36.13 10.00
C GLY A 225 12.15 35.91 9.27
N ASP A 226 11.93 36.52 8.10
CA ASP A 226 10.73 36.28 7.29
C ASP A 226 10.83 34.94 6.53
N GLU A 227 9.76 34.16 6.55
CA GLU A 227 9.56 33.03 5.64
C GLU A 227 8.86 33.49 4.35
N GLY A 228 9.40 33.11 3.19
CA GLY A 228 8.89 33.55 1.90
C GLY A 228 9.34 32.70 0.73
N ILE A 229 8.80 33.02 -0.45
CA ILE A 229 9.09 32.34 -1.72
C ILE A 229 9.92 33.28 -2.58
N VAL A 230 11.03 32.77 -3.11
CA VAL A 230 11.93 33.48 -4.03
C VAL A 230 11.84 32.81 -5.40
N ILE A 231 11.50 33.58 -6.43
CA ILE A 231 11.47 33.10 -7.81
C ILE A 231 12.75 33.52 -8.53
N LEU A 232 13.46 32.54 -9.09
CA LEU A 232 14.71 32.72 -9.79
C LEU A 232 14.54 32.45 -11.29
N GLU A 233 15.33 33.12 -12.13
CA GLU A 233 15.37 32.85 -13.57
C GLU A 233 15.93 31.46 -13.88
N LYS A 234 16.95 31.05 -13.12
CA LYS A 234 17.61 29.73 -13.20
C LYS A 234 17.89 29.20 -11.80
N THR A 235 17.84 27.89 -11.62
CA THR A 235 18.11 27.27 -10.30
C THR A 235 18.75 25.90 -10.44
N PRO A 236 19.74 25.56 -9.58
CA PRO A 236 20.23 24.20 -9.44
C PRO A 236 19.36 23.37 -8.47
N PHE A 237 18.51 24.00 -7.66
CA PHE A 237 17.67 23.32 -6.67
C PHE A 237 16.57 22.51 -7.36
N TYR A 238 16.55 21.21 -7.11
CA TYR A 238 15.49 20.32 -7.54
C TYR A 238 14.25 20.54 -6.67
N ALA A 239 13.11 20.78 -7.31
CA ALA A 239 11.84 20.94 -6.60
C ALA A 239 11.34 19.58 -6.09
N GLU A 240 10.70 19.57 -4.93
CA GLU A 240 10.07 18.37 -4.38
C GLU A 240 9.04 17.84 -5.40
N SER A 241 9.30 16.64 -5.92
CA SER A 241 8.45 16.05 -6.96
C SER A 241 8.62 14.53 -7.01
N GLY A 242 7.54 13.82 -7.33
CA GLY A 242 7.56 12.36 -7.49
C GLY A 242 7.91 11.58 -6.21
N GLY A 243 7.70 12.17 -5.02
CA GLY A 243 8.05 11.57 -3.73
C GLY A 243 9.52 11.71 -3.34
N GLN A 244 10.31 12.49 -4.07
CA GLN A 244 11.67 12.88 -3.69
C GLN A 244 11.66 14.20 -2.95
N VAL A 245 12.36 14.25 -1.81
CA VAL A 245 12.59 15.47 -1.02
C VAL A 245 13.36 16.48 -1.86
N GLY A 246 12.92 17.74 -1.86
CA GLY A 246 13.59 18.83 -2.59
C GLY A 246 14.98 19.16 -2.04
N ASP A 247 15.78 19.85 -2.85
CA ASP A 247 17.12 20.26 -2.44
C ASP A 247 17.09 21.42 -1.45
N SER A 248 18.01 21.39 -0.49
CA SER A 248 18.24 22.45 0.50
C SER A 248 19.59 23.13 0.27
N GLY A 249 19.72 24.40 0.67
CA GLY A 249 20.95 25.16 0.49
C GLY A 249 20.78 26.65 0.76
N GLU A 250 21.62 27.48 0.15
CA GLU A 250 21.67 28.92 0.42
C GLU A 250 21.66 29.74 -0.88
N ILE A 251 20.93 30.85 -0.87
CA ILE A 251 20.97 31.90 -1.90
C ILE A 251 21.69 33.09 -1.30
N HIS A 252 22.84 33.45 -1.87
CA HIS A 252 23.62 34.62 -1.46
C HIS A 252 23.33 35.82 -2.36
N SER A 253 23.19 36.99 -1.76
CA SER A 253 23.15 38.29 -2.43
C SER A 253 24.05 39.28 -1.69
N ASP A 254 24.32 40.43 -2.31
CA ASP A 254 25.14 41.49 -1.69
C ASP A 254 24.52 42.05 -0.39
N ILE A 255 23.22 41.84 -0.17
CA ILE A 255 22.45 42.42 0.93
C ILE A 255 21.98 41.39 1.96
N GLY A 256 22.23 40.09 1.75
CA GLY A 256 21.79 39.05 2.67
C GLY A 256 21.84 37.64 2.11
N VAL A 257 21.56 36.67 2.98
CA VAL A 257 21.53 35.22 2.69
C VAL A 257 20.14 34.67 2.97
N PHE A 258 19.63 33.85 2.05
CA PHE A 258 18.34 33.17 2.17
C PHE A 258 18.58 31.66 2.26
N ILE A 259 18.01 31.01 3.27
CA ILE A 259 18.15 29.56 3.47
C ILE A 259 16.98 28.86 2.77
N VAL A 260 17.29 27.96 1.84
CA VAL A 260 16.35 27.08 1.15
C VAL A 260 16.27 25.78 1.95
N ARG A 261 15.04 25.43 2.39
CA ARG A 261 14.75 24.23 3.17
C ARG A 261 13.81 23.32 2.42
#